data_AF-L7W9E5-F1
#
_entry.id   AF-L7W9E5-F1
#
_cell.length_a   1.000
_cell.length_b   1.000
_cell.length_c   1.000
_cell.angle_alpha   90.00
_cell.angle_beta   90.00
_cell.angle_gamma   90.00
#
_symmetry.space_group_name_H-M   'P 1'
#
loop_
_entity.id
_entity.type
_entity.pdbx_description
1 polymer ?
#
loop_
_entity_poly.entity_id
_entity_poly.type
_entity_poly.pdbx_seq_one_letter_code
_entity_poly.pdbx_strand_id
1 'polypeptide(L)'
;MEALLESKYDYEMNKCILVKGDIHSVWAYVIDITDNRDEIEFDGFICSRGTLIDDSNEIEAYINHDQDYAPPLLCEYKNEYSIVNDLVESDIKIDWKDNIVQILIKGTEYLKMDLETKTSYSKGISKSGAYGIPLKE
;
A
#
# COMPACT_ATOMS: atom_id res chain seq x y z
N MET A 1 12.97 7.83 5.73
CA MET A 1 12.49 7.37 7.04
C MET A 1 11.08 6.87 6.82
N GLU A 2 10.84 5.59 7.06
CA GLU A 2 9.48 5.03 7.08
C GLU A 2 8.70 5.59 8.27
N ALA A 3 7.42 5.86 8.07
CA ALA A 3 6.48 6.27 9.10
C ALA A 3 5.26 5.34 9.07
N LEU A 4 4.90 4.80 10.23
CA LEU A 4 3.59 4.17 10.41
C LEU A 4 2.54 5.28 10.36
N LEU A 5 1.61 5.21 9.42
CA LEU A 5 0.58 6.23 9.24
C LEU A 5 -0.76 5.85 9.87
N GLU A 6 -1.09 4.56 9.87
CA GLU A 6 -2.28 4.01 10.52
C GLU A 6 -2.12 2.50 10.73
N SER A 7 -2.78 1.94 11.74
CA SER A 7 -2.87 0.50 11.92
C SER A 7 -4.24 0.06 12.43
N LYS A 8 -4.60 -1.18 12.10
CA LYS A 8 -5.84 -1.79 12.60
C LYS A 8 -5.64 -3.27 12.85
N TYR A 9 -6.15 -3.75 13.98
CA TYR A 9 -6.05 -5.14 14.40
C TYR A 9 -7.42 -5.82 14.32
N ASP A 10 -7.42 -7.05 13.80
CA ASP A 10 -8.53 -7.99 13.96
C ASP A 10 -7.99 -9.24 14.67
N TYR A 11 -8.30 -9.35 15.95
CA TYR A 11 -7.84 -10.46 16.80
C TYR A 11 -8.64 -11.75 16.58
N GLU A 12 -9.83 -11.69 15.98
CA GLU A 12 -10.58 -12.90 15.64
C GLU A 12 -9.96 -13.57 14.41
N MET A 13 -9.49 -12.77 13.46
CA MET A 13 -8.78 -13.24 12.27
C MET A 13 -7.27 -13.45 12.50
N ASN A 14 -6.72 -13.01 13.63
CA ASN A 14 -5.28 -12.92 13.90
C ASN A 14 -4.52 -12.15 12.80
N LYS A 15 -5.05 -10.99 12.41
CA LYS A 15 -4.46 -10.14 11.37
C LYS A 15 -4.27 -8.71 11.86
N CYS A 16 -3.27 -8.05 11.32
CA CYS A 16 -3.05 -6.62 11.46
C CYS A 16 -2.85 -5.98 10.08
N ILE A 17 -3.47 -4.81 9.87
CA ILE A 17 -3.20 -3.96 8.71
C ILE A 17 -2.32 -2.83 9.18
N LEU A 18 -1.17 -2.68 8.51
CA LEU A 18 -0.26 -1.55 8.72
C LEU A 18 -0.24 -0.70 7.45
N VAL A 19 -0.55 0.59 7.58
CA VAL A 19 -0.31 1.57 6.52
C VAL A 19 0.99 2.28 6.83
N LYS A 20 1.99 2.12 5.98
CA LYS A 20 3.28 2.78 6.12
C LYS A 20 3.55 3.67 4.91
N GLY A 21 4.17 4.82 5.17
CA GLY A 21 4.69 5.69 4.13
C GLY A 21 6.18 5.91 4.31
N ASP A 22 6.92 5.89 3.22
CA ASP A 22 8.29 6.35 3.18
C ASP A 22 8.37 7.72 2.46
N ILE A 23 9.54 8.07 1.94
CA ILE A 23 9.75 9.32 1.20
C ILE A 23 9.23 9.27 -0.25
N HIS A 24 8.93 8.09 -0.77
CA HIS A 24 8.54 7.84 -2.15
C HIS A 24 7.09 7.40 -2.29
N SER A 25 6.58 6.60 -1.37
CA SER A 25 5.34 5.86 -1.54
C SER A 25 4.65 5.54 -0.21
N VAL A 26 3.40 5.13 -0.33
CA VAL A 26 2.56 4.67 0.77
C VAL A 26 1.99 3.32 0.40
N TRP A 27 2.13 2.36 1.32
CA TRP A 27 1.73 0.97 1.15
C TRP A 27 0.93 0.49 2.35
N ALA A 28 0.11 -0.52 2.13
CA ALA A 28 -0.52 -1.29 3.17
C ALA A 28 0.04 -2.70 3.21
N TYR A 29 0.19 -3.24 4.41
CA TYR A 29 0.68 -4.59 4.66
C TYR A 29 -0.31 -5.33 5.52
N VAL A 30 -0.66 -6.54 5.10
CA VAL A 30 -1.42 -7.50 5.91
C VAL A 30 -0.42 -8.37 6.63
N ILE A 31 -0.44 -8.31 7.95
CA ILE A 31 0.44 -9.07 8.84
C ILE A 31 -0.37 -10.19 9.49
N ASP A 32 0.13 -11.42 9.41
CA ASP A 32 -0.33 -12.48 10.29
C ASP A 32 0.29 -12.27 11.67
N ILE A 33 -0.51 -12.24 12.72
CA ILE A 33 -0.02 -12.04 14.10
C ILE A 33 -0.09 -13.32 14.94
N THR A 34 -0.28 -14.48 14.30
CA THR A 34 -0.25 -15.78 14.96
C THR A 34 1.18 -16.13 15.40
N ASP A 35 1.33 -16.67 16.61
CA ASP A 35 2.60 -17.21 17.14
C ASP A 35 3.81 -16.26 17.11
N ASN A 36 3.59 -14.94 17.21
CA ASN A 36 4.64 -13.89 17.15
C ASN A 36 5.48 -13.94 15.86
N ARG A 37 4.93 -14.44 14.76
CA ARG A 37 5.56 -14.33 13.44
C ARG A 37 4.99 -13.10 12.77
N ASP A 38 5.65 -11.95 12.92
CA ASP A 38 5.28 -10.71 12.22
C ASP A 38 5.61 -10.82 10.71
N GLU A 39 4.95 -11.76 10.03
CA GLU A 39 5.16 -12.06 8.62
C GLU A 39 4.14 -11.29 7.76
N ILE A 40 4.64 -10.59 6.75
CA ILE A 40 3.81 -9.94 5.74
C ILE A 40 3.20 -11.04 4.86
N GLU A 41 1.88 -11.16 4.87
CA GLU A 41 1.17 -12.10 3.99
C GLU A 41 1.06 -11.59 2.56
N PHE A 42 0.71 -10.32 2.42
CA PHE A 42 0.68 -9.59 1.15
C PHE A 42 0.54 -8.09 1.40
N ASP A 43 0.77 -7.32 0.34
CA ASP A 43 0.79 -5.87 0.36
C ASP A 43 -0.15 -5.25 -0.69
N GLY A 44 -0.31 -3.93 -0.59
CA GLY A 44 -1.03 -3.15 -1.59
C GLY A 44 -0.54 -1.72 -1.66
N PHE A 45 -0.27 -1.27 -2.89
CA PHE A 45 0.15 0.09 -3.17
C PHE A 45 -1.01 1.07 -3.02
N ILE A 46 -0.82 2.15 -2.27
CA ILE A 46 -1.84 3.19 -2.08
C ILE A 46 -1.57 4.35 -3.03
N CYS A 47 -0.42 5.02 -2.89
CA CYS A 47 -0.04 6.16 -3.72
C CYS A 47 1.47 6.47 -3.62
N SER A 48 1.99 7.21 -4.60
CA SER A 48 3.29 7.88 -4.55
C SER A 48 3.18 9.21 -3.79
N ARG A 49 4.27 9.60 -3.14
CA ARG A 49 4.45 10.90 -2.46
C ARG A 49 5.24 11.91 -3.33
N GLY A 50 5.14 11.77 -4.65
CA GLY A 50 5.73 12.69 -5.62
C GLY A 50 7.00 12.17 -6.30
N THR A 51 7.54 11.03 -5.88
CA THR A 51 8.63 10.35 -6.61
C THR A 51 8.03 9.35 -7.60
N LEU A 52 8.42 9.49 -8.87
CA LEU A 52 8.13 8.53 -9.93
C LEU A 52 9.45 8.11 -10.58
N ILE A 53 9.46 6.92 -11.15
CA ILE A 53 10.61 6.38 -11.90
C ILE A 53 10.17 5.98 -13.30
N ASP A 54 11.05 6.15 -14.29
CA ASP A 54 10.73 5.84 -15.70
C ASP A 54 11.24 4.47 -16.13
N ASP A 55 12.34 3.98 -15.54
CA ASP A 55 12.95 2.71 -15.88
C ASP A 55 12.75 1.67 -14.76
N SER A 56 12.26 0.49 -15.12
CA SER A 56 12.17 -0.65 -14.21
C SER A 56 13.52 -1.09 -13.66
N ASN A 57 14.63 -0.82 -14.37
CA ASN A 57 15.97 -1.12 -13.86
C ASN A 57 16.33 -0.25 -12.64
N GLU A 58 15.68 0.90 -12.45
CA GLU A 58 15.85 1.72 -11.25
C GLU A 58 15.23 1.05 -10.01
N ILE A 59 14.24 0.15 -10.19
CA ILE A 59 13.63 -0.62 -9.09
C ILE A 59 14.69 -1.49 -8.40
N GLU A 60 15.58 -2.12 -9.17
CA GLU A 60 16.66 -2.94 -8.60
C GLU A 60 17.59 -2.11 -7.72
N ALA A 61 17.78 -0.82 -8.01
CA ALA A 61 18.57 0.05 -7.15
C ALA A 61 17.88 0.29 -5.81
N TYR A 62 16.54 0.47 -5.77
CA TYR A 62 15.80 0.61 -4.52
C TYR A 62 15.78 -0.69 -3.70
N ILE A 63 15.68 -1.84 -4.36
CA ILE A 63 15.65 -3.15 -3.70
C ILE A 63 17.05 -3.56 -3.18
N ASN A 64 18.12 -3.31 -3.95
CA ASN A 64 19.45 -3.85 -3.64
C ASN A 64 20.38 -2.90 -2.87
N HIS A 65 20.10 -1.58 -2.80
CA HIS A 65 20.98 -0.61 -2.13
C HIS A 65 20.61 -0.30 -0.66
N ASP A 66 20.06 -1.27 0.10
CA ASP A 66 19.76 -1.08 1.54
C ASP A 66 18.94 0.20 1.83
N GLN A 67 18.03 0.59 0.92
CA GLN A 67 17.22 1.79 1.12
C GLN A 67 16.08 1.53 2.12
N ASP A 68 15.78 0.25 2.45
CA ASP A 68 14.66 -0.16 3.30
C ASP A 68 13.31 0.49 2.90
N TYR A 69 13.18 0.90 1.63
CA TYR A 69 12.00 1.58 1.10
C TYR A 69 11.34 0.76 0.03
N ALA A 70 10.02 0.85 -0.05
CA ALA A 70 9.28 0.27 -1.15
C ALA A 70 9.60 1.04 -2.45
N PRO A 71 9.67 0.36 -3.60
CA PRO A 71 10.04 1.02 -4.84
C PRO A 71 9.02 2.12 -5.20
N PRO A 72 9.47 3.28 -5.70
CA PRO A 72 8.58 4.33 -6.18
C PRO A 72 7.69 3.81 -7.31
N LEU A 73 6.61 4.54 -7.62
CA LEU A 73 5.72 4.18 -8.71
C LEU A 73 6.37 4.41 -10.08
N LEU A 74 6.36 3.38 -10.93
CA LEU A 74 6.72 3.51 -12.35
C LEU A 74 5.73 4.42 -13.09
N CYS A 75 6.25 5.37 -13.87
CA CYS A 75 5.46 6.35 -14.62
C CYS A 75 4.38 5.70 -15.51
N GLU A 76 4.66 4.53 -16.07
CA GLU A 76 3.69 3.82 -16.91
C GLU A 76 2.46 3.26 -16.15
N TYR A 77 2.51 3.17 -14.83
CA TYR A 77 1.38 2.80 -13.97
C TYR A 77 0.60 4.01 -13.49
N LYS A 78 1.08 5.24 -13.76
CA LYS A 78 0.47 6.47 -13.24
C LYS A 78 -0.93 6.71 -13.81
N ASN A 79 -1.80 7.25 -12.97
CA ASN A 79 -3.07 7.90 -13.29
C ASN A 79 -3.24 9.20 -12.46
N GLU A 80 -4.44 9.78 -12.44
CA GLU A 80 -4.74 11.03 -11.72
C GLU A 80 -4.73 10.91 -10.18
N TYR A 81 -4.86 9.70 -9.64
CA TYR A 81 -4.86 9.41 -8.20
C TYR A 81 -3.50 8.92 -7.69
N SER A 82 -2.52 8.72 -8.58
CA SER A 82 -1.24 8.12 -8.21
C SER A 82 -0.40 8.94 -7.25
N ILE A 83 -0.57 10.26 -7.21
CA ILE A 83 0.30 11.15 -6.42
C ILE A 83 -0.54 11.89 -5.39
N VAL A 84 -0.21 11.65 -4.11
CA VAL A 84 -0.79 12.40 -2.99
C VAL A 84 0.36 13.05 -2.23
N ASN A 85 0.48 14.37 -2.37
CA ASN A 85 1.45 15.16 -1.64
C ASN A 85 0.94 15.43 -0.22
N ASP A 86 1.89 15.58 0.72
CA ASP A 86 1.63 16.04 2.09
C ASP A 86 0.61 15.18 2.88
N LEU A 87 0.57 13.87 2.60
CA LEU A 87 -0.27 12.94 3.35
C LEU A 87 0.20 12.83 4.81
N VAL A 88 -0.76 12.97 5.74
CA VAL A 88 -0.56 12.82 7.19
C VAL A 88 -1.45 11.72 7.76
N GLU A 89 -1.15 11.24 8.97
CA GLU A 89 -1.88 10.14 9.64
C GLU A 89 -3.40 10.38 9.68
N SER A 90 -3.84 11.58 10.04
CA SER A 90 -5.27 11.93 10.15
C SER A 90 -6.04 11.90 8.82
N ASP A 91 -5.35 11.84 7.69
CA ASP A 91 -5.98 11.73 6.38
C ASP A 91 -6.33 10.28 6.02
N ILE A 92 -5.78 9.30 6.73
CA ILE A 92 -5.91 7.88 6.44
C ILE A 92 -6.95 7.25 7.35
N LYS A 93 -7.77 6.36 6.79
CA LYS A 93 -8.71 5.55 7.55
C LYS A 93 -8.70 4.12 7.03
N ILE A 94 -8.73 3.15 7.94
CA ILE A 94 -8.88 1.72 7.62
C ILE A 94 -10.30 1.26 8.00
N ASP A 95 -11.11 1.00 6.98
CA ASP A 95 -12.38 0.30 7.12
C ASP A 95 -12.16 -1.21 6.88
N TRP A 96 -12.68 -2.05 7.77
CA TRP A 96 -12.48 -3.49 7.72
C TRP A 96 -13.80 -4.17 8.00
N LYS A 97 -14.22 -5.01 7.07
CA LYS A 97 -15.41 -5.84 7.22
C LYS A 97 -15.18 -7.19 6.57
N ASP A 98 -15.40 -8.25 7.35
CA ASP A 98 -15.20 -9.64 6.90
C ASP A 98 -13.77 -9.80 6.31
N ASN A 99 -13.65 -10.41 5.12
CA ASN A 99 -12.37 -10.58 4.43
C ASN A 99 -11.94 -9.34 3.61
N ILE A 100 -12.60 -8.20 3.74
CA ILE A 100 -12.34 -7.01 2.93
C ILE A 100 -11.83 -5.86 3.81
N VAL A 101 -10.67 -5.33 3.42
CA VAL A 101 -10.08 -4.12 3.98
C VAL A 101 -10.12 -3.02 2.94
N GLN A 102 -10.60 -1.84 3.34
CA GLN A 102 -10.63 -0.64 2.53
C GLN A 102 -9.80 0.45 3.21
N ILE A 103 -8.93 1.10 2.45
CA ILE A 103 -8.11 2.20 2.94
C ILE A 103 -8.53 3.46 2.21
N LEU A 104 -8.94 4.44 3.00
CA LEU A 104 -9.42 5.71 2.51
C LEU A 104 -8.40 6.80 2.78
N ILE A 105 -8.17 7.65 1.79
CA ILE A 105 -7.47 8.93 1.94
C ILE A 105 -8.51 10.03 1.82
N LYS A 106 -8.66 10.85 2.87
CA LYS A 106 -9.62 11.97 2.92
C LYS A 106 -11.04 11.55 2.51
N GLY A 107 -11.44 10.34 2.92
CA GLY A 107 -12.75 9.76 2.62
C GLY A 107 -12.92 9.14 1.22
N THR A 108 -11.90 9.17 0.38
CA THR A 108 -11.90 8.48 -0.93
C THR A 108 -11.22 7.11 -0.79
N GLU A 109 -11.83 6.05 -1.30
CA GLU A 109 -11.21 4.72 -1.32
C GLU A 109 -10.00 4.70 -2.27
N TYR A 110 -8.82 4.39 -1.74
CA TYR A 110 -7.58 4.27 -2.52
C TYR A 110 -7.10 2.84 -2.66
N LEU A 111 -7.38 1.99 -1.66
CA LEU A 111 -6.98 0.59 -1.70
C LEU A 111 -8.12 -0.27 -1.18
N LYS A 112 -8.40 -1.35 -1.89
CA LYS A 112 -9.22 -2.47 -1.41
C LYS A 112 -8.35 -3.72 -1.38
N MET A 113 -8.31 -4.41 -0.25
CA MET A 113 -7.58 -5.67 -0.09
C MET A 113 -8.57 -6.78 0.22
N ASP A 114 -8.53 -7.85 -0.56
CA ASP A 114 -9.27 -9.08 -0.32
C ASP A 114 -8.34 -10.09 0.36
N LEU A 115 -8.58 -10.34 1.64
CA LEU A 115 -7.78 -11.23 2.49
C LEU A 115 -7.94 -12.70 2.11
N GLU A 116 -9.07 -13.09 1.49
CA GLU A 116 -9.32 -14.47 1.08
C GLU A 116 -8.50 -14.83 -0.16
N THR A 117 -8.50 -13.94 -1.15
CA THR A 117 -7.76 -14.13 -2.41
C THR A 117 -6.34 -13.55 -2.38
N LYS A 118 -5.95 -12.90 -1.27
CA LYS A 118 -4.67 -12.18 -1.10
C LYS A 118 -4.40 -11.21 -2.24
N THR A 119 -5.45 -10.50 -2.67
CA THR A 119 -5.40 -9.61 -3.84
C THR A 119 -5.67 -8.17 -3.42
N SER A 120 -4.83 -7.25 -3.89
CA SER A 120 -4.98 -5.81 -3.66
C SER A 120 -5.39 -5.06 -4.94
N TYR A 121 -6.34 -4.13 -4.77
CA TYR A 121 -6.89 -3.28 -5.81
C TYR A 121 -6.63 -1.82 -5.48
N SER A 122 -5.78 -1.16 -6.26
CA SER A 122 -5.32 0.20 -6.01
C SER A 122 -5.95 1.20 -6.98
N LYS A 123 -6.52 2.28 -6.43
CA LYS A 123 -6.97 3.45 -7.23
C LYS A 123 -5.79 4.22 -7.80
N GLY A 124 -4.62 4.12 -7.19
CA GLY A 124 -3.41 4.84 -7.57
C GLY A 124 -2.69 4.32 -8.81
N ILE A 125 -3.23 3.31 -9.52
CA ILE A 125 -2.59 2.73 -10.71
C ILE A 125 -3.53 2.57 -11.91
N SER A 126 -2.99 2.69 -13.12
CA SER A 126 -3.74 2.63 -14.39
C SER A 126 -3.83 1.23 -15.00
N LYS A 127 -2.93 0.31 -14.63
CA LYS A 127 -2.85 -1.06 -15.17
C LYS A 127 -2.35 -2.05 -14.11
N SER A 128 -2.65 -3.34 -14.32
CA SER A 128 -2.19 -4.40 -13.42
C SER A 128 -0.70 -4.66 -13.54
N GLY A 129 -0.05 -5.05 -12.43
CA GLY A 129 1.35 -5.45 -12.42
C GLY A 129 1.95 -5.42 -11.02
N ALA A 130 3.18 -4.91 -10.88
CA ALA A 130 3.95 -4.94 -9.65
C ALA A 130 3.29 -4.20 -8.47
N TYR A 131 2.40 -3.24 -8.75
CA TYR A 131 1.71 -2.44 -7.74
C TYR A 131 0.28 -2.94 -7.45
N GLY A 132 -0.09 -4.12 -7.96
CA GLY A 132 -1.42 -4.72 -7.79
C GLY A 132 -2.32 -4.57 -9.01
N ILE A 133 -3.64 -4.53 -8.78
CA ILE A 133 -4.67 -4.43 -9.82
C ILE A 133 -5.36 -3.05 -9.74
N PRO A 134 -5.71 -2.38 -10.84
CA PRO A 134 -6.47 -1.14 -10.77
C PRO A 134 -7.83 -1.36 -10.08
N LEU A 135 -8.13 -0.50 -9.10
CA LEU A 135 -9.44 -0.42 -8.50
C LEU A 135 -10.41 0.16 -9.53
N LYS A 136 -11.39 -0.65 -9.94
CA LYS A 136 -12.45 -0.21 -10.86
C LYS A 136 -13.50 0.55 -10.06
N GLU A 137 -13.91 1.70 -10.58
CA GLU A 137 -15.08 2.45 -10.09
C GLU A 137 -16.39 1.70 -10.30
#